data_AF-X1DYK1-F1
#
_entry.id   AF-X1DYK1-F1
#
_cell.length_a   1.000
_cell.length_b   1.000
_cell.length_c   1.000
_cell.angle_alpha   90.00
_cell.angle_beta   90.00
_cell.angle_gamma   90.00
#
_symmetry.space_group_name_H-M   'P 1'
#
loop_
_entity.id
_entity.type
_entity.pdbx_description
1 polymer ?
#
loop_
_entity_poly.entity_id
_entity_poly.type
_entity_poly.pdbx_seq_one_letter_code
_entity_poly.pdbx_strand_id
1 'polypeptide(L)' 'MSWGFDSEKLSEEKIAKLKDLAKLARGDILKMTTLAKSGHPGGSMSSIDIYLVLYSCANVDPAHPYWAER' A
#
# COMPACT_ATOMS: atom_id res chain seq x y z
N MET A 1 -16.91 -18.16 10.19
CA MET A 1 -16.79 -16.69 10.24
C MET A 1 -15.60 -16.30 9.39
N SER A 2 -15.79 -16.04 8.09
CA SER A 2 -14.70 -15.57 7.23
C SER A 2 -14.58 -14.05 7.40
N TRP A 3 -13.42 -13.60 7.87
CA TRP A 3 -13.10 -12.19 8.15
C TRP A 3 -12.83 -11.38 6.87
N GLY A 4 -13.62 -11.56 5.81
CA GLY A 4 -13.55 -10.75 4.59
C GLY A 4 -12.26 -10.87 3.76
N PHE A 5 -11.41 -11.87 4.00
CA PHE A 5 -10.22 -12.15 3.19
C PHE A 5 -10.43 -13.39 2.31
N ASP A 6 -10.00 -13.31 1.05
CA ASP A 6 -10.13 -14.40 0.06
C ASP A 6 -9.24 -15.60 0.35
N SER A 7 -8.20 -15.43 1.16
CA SER A 7 -7.18 -16.45 1.44
C SER A 7 -6.57 -16.28 2.83
N GLU A 8 -6.16 -17.39 3.46
CA GLU A 8 -5.47 -17.38 4.76
C GLU A 8 -4.06 -16.76 4.68
N LYS A 9 -3.40 -16.86 3.52
CA LYS A 9 -2.01 -16.41 3.31
C LYS A 9 -1.85 -15.79 1.92
N LEU A 10 -0.93 -14.83 1.79
CA LEU A 10 -0.55 -14.28 0.50
C LEU A 10 0.30 -15.29 -0.28
N SER A 11 0.13 -15.33 -1.60
CA SER A 11 1.01 -16.10 -2.47
C SER A 11 2.42 -15.48 -2.52
N GLU A 12 3.43 -16.30 -2.79
CA GLU A 12 4.81 -15.82 -2.98
C GLU A 12 4.91 -14.77 -4.10
N GLU A 13 4.12 -14.93 -5.17
CA GLU A 13 4.03 -13.94 -6.26
C GLU A 13 3.49 -12.60 -5.76
N LYS A 14 2.41 -12.62 -4.96
CA LYS A 14 1.82 -11.39 -4.38
C LYS A 14 2.81 -10.73 -3.42
N ILE A 15 3.53 -11.52 -2.61
CA ILE A 15 4.58 -11.01 -1.71
C ILE A 15 5.70 -10.34 -2.52
N ALA A 16 6.19 -10.97 -3.60
CA ALA A 16 7.22 -10.40 -4.46
C ALA A 16 6.77 -9.07 -5.07
N LYS A 17 5.56 -9.04 -5.64
CA LYS A 17 4.98 -7.82 -6.20
C LYS A 17 4.85 -6.68 -5.18
N LEU A 18 4.42 -6.99 -3.95
CA LEU A 18 4.31 -5.99 -2.89
C LEU A 18 5.68 -5.45 -2.45
N LYS A 19 6.72 -6.29 -2.41
CA LYS A 19 8.10 -5.85 -2.13
C LYS A 19 8.62 -4.88 -3.19
N ASP A 20 8.36 -5.16 -4.47
CA ASP A 20 8.76 -4.28 -5.58
C ASP A 20 8.02 -2.94 -5.53
N LEU A 21 6.70 -2.96 -5.28
CA LEU A 21 5.91 -1.75 -5.06
C LEU A 21 6.41 -0.94 -3.86
N ALA A 22 6.78 -1.61 -2.77
CA ALA A 22 7.29 -0.95 -1.58
C ALA A 22 8.64 -0.26 -1.83
N LYS A 23 9.50 -0.82 -2.69
CA LYS A 23 10.74 -0.17 -3.11
C LYS A 23 10.45 1.10 -3.92
N LEU A 24 9.53 1.01 -4.89
CA LEU A 24 9.11 2.15 -5.71
C LEU A 24 8.51 3.27 -4.85
N ALA A 25 7.54 2.92 -4.00
CA ALA A 25 6.85 3.87 -3.15
C ALA A 25 7.79 4.60 -2.16
N ARG A 26 8.80 3.92 -1.61
CA ARG A 26 9.83 4.59 -0.79
C ARG A 26 10.66 5.60 -1.60
N GLY A 27 10.98 5.26 -2.85
CA GLY A 27 11.63 6.19 -3.78
C GLY A 27 10.77 7.42 -4.07
N ASP A 28 9.47 7.22 -4.29
CA ASP A 28 8.51 8.31 -4.52
C ASP A 28 8.31 9.18 -3.28
N ILE A 29 8.21 8.58 -2.09
CA ILE A 29 8.18 9.30 -0.81
C ILE A 29 9.41 10.19 -0.66
N LEU A 30 10.60 9.65 -0.89
CA LEU A 30 11.84 10.42 -0.79
C LEU A 30 11.85 11.56 -1.80
N LYS A 31 11.47 11.29 -3.05
CA LYS A 31 11.41 12.29 -4.13
C LYS A 31 10.44 13.41 -3.78
N MET A 32 9.21 13.09 -3.40
CA MET A 32 8.17 14.08 -3.14
C MET A 32 8.49 14.96 -1.93
N THR A 33 8.99 14.39 -0.83
CA THR A 33 9.34 15.19 0.37
C THR A 33 10.60 16.03 0.14
N THR A 34 11.55 15.53 -0.65
CA THR A 34 12.77 16.30 -1.02
C THR A 34 12.42 17.49 -1.89
N LEU A 35 11.61 17.29 -2.93
CA LEU A 35 11.17 18.36 -3.83
C LEU A 35 10.35 19.42 -3.10
N ALA A 36 9.49 19.00 -2.16
CA ALA A 36 8.70 19.91 -1.34
C ALA A 36 9.52 20.65 -0.27
N LYS A 37 10.78 20.24 -0.01
CA LYS A 37 11.62 20.68 1.11
C LYS A 37 10.89 20.59 2.47
N SER A 38 9.98 19.63 2.60
CA SER A 38 9.10 19.47 3.76
C SER A 38 8.46 18.07 3.75
N GLY A 39 8.01 17.60 4.92
CA GLY A 39 7.29 16.34 5.09
C GLY A 39 7.95 15.35 6.05
N HIS A 40 7.36 14.15 6.16
CA HIS A 40 7.77 13.10 7.11
C HIS A 40 8.12 11.80 6.37
N PRO A 41 9.28 11.74 5.67
CA PRO A 41 9.66 10.58 4.88
C PRO A 41 9.82 9.33 5.73
N GLY A 42 10.44 9.43 6.92
CA GLY A 42 10.66 8.28 7.80
C GLY A 42 9.37 7.56 8.20
N GLY A 43 8.36 8.31 8.65
CA GLY A 43 7.06 7.74 9.04
C GLY A 43 6.27 7.17 7.86
N SER A 44 6.40 7.78 6.67
CA SER A 44 5.76 7.26 5.46
C SER A 44 6.44 5.96 4.99
N MET A 45 7.78 5.88 5.05
CA MET A 45 8.53 4.70 4.63
C MET A 45 8.37 3.51 5.59
N SER A 46 8.19 3.75 6.89
CA SER A 46 7.99 2.68 7.87
C SER A 46 6.60 2.04 7.79
N SER A 47 5.61 2.79 7.34
CA SER A 47 4.21 2.33 7.22
C SER A 47 3.85 1.77 5.85
N ILE A 48 4.71 1.94 4.84
CA ILE A 48 4.35 1.67 3.44
C ILE A 48 3.99 0.21 3.16
N ASP A 49 4.64 -0.75 3.81
CA ASP A 49 4.31 -2.18 3.60
C ASP A 49 2.91 -2.50 4.14
N ILE A 50 2.51 -1.88 5.26
CA ILE A 50 1.17 -2.04 5.84
C ILE A 50 0.12 -1.51 4.86
N TYR A 51 0.36 -0.32 4.30
CA TYR A 51 -0.56 0.26 3.33
C TYR A 51 -0.66 -0.58 2.07
N LEU A 52 0.46 -1.04 1.52
CA LEU A 52 0.45 -1.88 0.32
C LEU A 52 -0.29 -3.20 0.55
N VAL A 53 -0.09 -3.85 1.69
CA VAL A 53 -0.85 -5.06 2.05
C VAL A 53 -2.34 -4.76 2.16
N LEU A 54 -2.72 -3.73 2.92
CA LEU A 54 -4.11 -3.34 3.12
C LEU A 54 -4.81 -3.05 1.79
N TYR A 55 -4.24 -2.18 0.96
CA TYR A 55 -4.81 -1.83 -0.34
C TYR A 55 -4.84 -3.02 -1.33
N SER A 56 -3.95 -4.00 -1.16
CA SER A 56 -3.97 -5.21 -2.00
C SER A 56 -5.05 -6.23 -1.62
N CYS A 57 -5.67 -6.07 -0.45
CA CYS A 57 -6.69 -6.99 0.08
C CYS A 57 -8.04 -6.30 0.32
N ALA A 58 -8.09 -4.97 0.31
CA ALA A 58 -9.31 -4.20 0.50
C ALA A 58 -10.18 -4.22 -0.77
N ASN A 59 -11.49 -4.17 -0.60
CA ASN A 59 -12.47 -4.09 -1.68
C ASN A 59 -12.60 -2.64 -2.21
N VAL A 60 -11.51 -2.09 -2.73
CA VAL A 60 -11.44 -0.69 -3.15
C VAL A 60 -11.32 -0.56 -4.67
N ASP A 61 -12.05 0.41 -5.22
CA ASP A 61 -11.92 0.82 -6.62
C ASP A 61 -11.39 2.26 -6.67
N PRO A 62 -10.19 2.51 -7.23
CA PRO A 62 -9.66 3.87 -7.36
C PRO A 62 -10.50 4.78 -8.27
N ALA A 63 -11.30 4.24 -9.19
CA ALA A 63 -12.23 5.02 -10.00
C ALA A 63 -13.48 5.48 -9.22
N HIS A 64 -13.83 4.78 -8.14
CA HIS A 64 -14.99 5.06 -7.29
C HIS A 64 -14.61 5.12 -5.80
N PRO A 65 -13.77 6.08 -5.37
CA PRO A 65 -13.18 6.11 -4.03
C PRO A 65 -14.18 6.30 -2.88
N TYR A 66 -15.41 6.73 -3.19
CA TYR A 66 -16.50 6.97 -2.22
C TYR A 66 -17.62 5.92 -2.31
N TRP A 67 -17.37 4.78 -2.97
CA TRP A 67 -18.36 3.72 -3.08
C TRP A 67 -18.78 3.22 -1.69
N ALA A 68 -20.09 3.15 -1.44
CA ALA A 68 -20.63 2.88 -0.11
C ALA A 68 -20.25 1.50 0.44
N GLU A 69 -20.02 0.52 -0.45
CA GLU A 69 -19.72 -0.88 -0.11
C GLU A 69 -18.21 -1.21 -0.16
N ARG A 70 -17.34 -0.19 -0.22
CA ARG A 70 -15.89 -0.36 -0.25
C ARG A 70 -15.29 -0.77 1.10
#